data_AF-A0A7J2UTU8-F1
#
_entry.id   AF-A0A7J2UTU8-F1
#
_cell.length_a   1.000
_cell.length_b   1.000
_cell.length_c   1.000
_cell.angle_alpha   90.00
_cell.angle_beta   90.00
_cell.angle_gamma   90.00
#
_symmetry.space_group_name_H-M   'P 1'
#
loop_
_entity.id
_entity.type
_entity.pdbx_description
1 polymer ?
#
loop_
_entity_poly.entity_id
_entity_poly.type
_entity_poly.pdbx_seq_one_letter_code
_entity_poly.pdbx_strand_id
1 'polypeptide(L)'
;MMKSGISPRIVATLLAVSLISLIAVSVTADTDDNYFDTMPFLPSDDGLMDEQNWRKLVNQEQRRIKSHHWQVVEDDSAHLFHTQMAKNNVRLTHFELYANHSIFIGVDHATGNMADNLLLHFRFAPIALVEFQDINRNGAYDYKVDREVSRIDLVKDLGKPLFEPLQIRERTWEGHTYQVMQAATLDGHFRLTLFYCDVNITINHMELGPNKIKFDVEIIDYPFEEADSKIALVASTLHQEKRQQLMFQNNANQDMRISVKEKNGLERGYLSWLDNATVDGDDTEVVYSTIRDKKDVVGVAFAFEQGSHIIYDPEMGIIFHPQDFDSPHLLQSSHALFAATAVLTVLILFAITILSRR
;
A
#
# COMPACT_ATOMS: atom_id res chain seq x y z
N MET A 1 36.26 64.34 -22.48
CA MET A 1 36.90 63.13 -21.92
C MET A 1 36.66 63.11 -20.41
N MET A 2 35.69 62.30 -19.97
CA MET A 2 35.47 61.95 -18.57
C MET A 2 35.38 60.43 -18.53
N LYS A 3 36.36 59.78 -17.90
CA LYS A 3 36.40 58.34 -17.65
C LYS A 3 35.95 58.11 -16.21
N SER A 4 34.74 57.57 -16.03
CA SER A 4 34.29 57.00 -14.75
C SER A 4 34.59 55.50 -14.76
N GLY A 5 35.58 55.09 -13.98
CA GLY A 5 35.87 53.67 -13.70
C GLY A 5 35.05 53.20 -12.50
N ILE A 6 34.23 52.17 -12.70
CA ILE A 6 33.62 51.39 -11.61
C ILE A 6 34.52 50.18 -11.36
N SER A 7 34.86 50.00 -10.09
CA SER A 7 35.83 49.03 -9.56
C SER A 7 35.25 47.61 -9.48
N PRO A 8 36.08 46.56 -9.69
CA PRO A 8 35.67 45.16 -9.73
C PRO A 8 35.71 44.56 -8.32
N ARG A 9 34.59 44.58 -7.61
CA ARG A 9 34.35 43.75 -6.41
C ARG A 9 32.87 43.47 -6.29
N ILE A 10 32.43 42.34 -6.83
CA ILE A 10 31.31 41.47 -6.42
C ILE A 10 31.37 40.28 -7.39
N VAL A 11 31.12 39.08 -6.88
CA VAL A 11 31.20 37.75 -7.55
C VAL A 11 32.57 37.07 -7.47
N ALA A 12 33.00 36.77 -6.25
CA ALA A 12 33.65 35.50 -5.90
C ALA A 12 33.62 35.36 -4.37
N THR A 13 33.42 34.14 -3.87
CA THR A 13 33.47 33.68 -2.47
C THR A 13 32.12 33.58 -1.75
N LEU A 14 31.52 32.38 -1.79
CA LEU A 14 30.93 31.75 -0.61
C LEU A 14 30.76 30.24 -0.86
N LEU A 15 31.87 29.55 -0.67
CA LEU A 15 31.93 28.16 -0.26
C LEU A 15 32.23 28.19 1.25
N ALA A 16 31.45 27.40 2.00
CA ALA A 16 31.77 26.81 3.31
C ALA A 16 31.37 27.52 4.63
N VAL A 17 30.76 26.68 5.48
CA VAL A 17 30.73 26.64 6.96
C VAL A 17 29.63 27.45 7.68
N SER A 18 28.63 26.76 8.24
CA SER A 18 28.61 26.50 9.69
C SER A 18 27.60 25.43 10.14
N LEU A 19 28.16 24.52 10.94
CA LEU A 19 27.55 23.50 11.77
C LEU A 19 27.27 24.15 13.13
N ILE A 20 26.04 24.13 13.65
CA ILE A 20 25.79 24.29 15.11
C ILE A 20 24.67 23.35 15.54
N SER A 21 25.03 22.54 16.52
CA SER A 21 24.28 21.53 17.26
C SER A 21 23.10 22.09 18.06
N LEU A 22 22.07 21.27 18.28
CA LEU A 22 21.30 21.35 19.52
C LEU A 22 20.85 19.95 19.98
N ILE A 23 21.44 19.54 21.10
CA ILE A 23 21.05 18.40 21.92
C ILE A 23 19.82 18.83 22.75
N ALA A 24 18.75 18.05 22.70
CA ALA A 24 17.73 18.07 23.74
C ALA A 24 17.49 16.63 24.19
N VAL A 25 18.02 16.33 25.38
CA VAL A 25 17.68 15.16 26.18
C VAL A 25 16.26 15.35 26.70
N SER A 26 15.37 14.41 26.42
CA SER A 26 14.17 14.22 27.23
C SER A 26 14.14 12.78 27.74
N VAL A 27 14.36 12.66 29.05
CA VAL A 27 14.06 11.48 29.85
C VAL A 27 12.54 11.41 30.01
N THR A 28 11.91 10.30 29.61
CA THR A 28 10.62 9.89 30.17
C THR A 28 10.47 8.37 30.14
N ALA A 29 10.34 7.81 31.34
CA ALA A 29 9.60 6.62 31.75
C ALA A 29 9.78 5.33 30.95
N ASP A 30 10.54 4.43 31.57
CA ASP A 30 10.54 2.98 31.39
C ASP A 30 9.12 2.43 31.62
N THR A 31 8.47 2.00 30.55
CA THR A 31 7.34 1.06 30.59
C THR A 31 7.68 -0.01 29.55
N ASP A 32 8.11 -1.18 30.02
CA ASP A 32 8.33 -2.40 29.24
C ASP A 32 7.02 -2.85 28.55
N ASP A 33 6.63 -2.18 27.47
CA ASP A 33 5.46 -2.48 26.65
C ASP A 33 5.85 -2.80 25.17
N ASN A 34 7.14 -3.04 24.90
CA ASN A 34 7.66 -3.21 23.54
C ASN A 34 7.58 -4.66 23.02
N TYR A 35 6.39 -5.26 23.05
CA TYR A 35 6.12 -6.51 22.29
C TYR A 35 6.45 -6.36 20.79
N PHE A 36 6.38 -5.12 20.28
CA PHE A 36 6.72 -4.78 18.90
C PHE A 36 8.22 -4.64 18.60
N ASP A 37 9.08 -4.36 19.59
CA ASP A 37 10.54 -4.39 19.36
C ASP A 37 11.07 -5.81 19.24
N THR A 38 10.29 -6.81 19.68
CA THR A 38 10.63 -8.23 19.59
C THR A 38 9.95 -8.96 18.44
N MET A 39 9.06 -8.31 17.69
CA MET A 39 8.62 -8.90 16.42
C MET A 39 9.84 -8.96 15.49
N PRO A 40 10.08 -10.09 14.80
CA PRO A 40 11.11 -10.14 13.77
C PRO A 40 10.84 -8.98 12.84
N PHE A 41 11.86 -8.13 12.67
CA PHE A 41 11.83 -6.92 11.87
C PHE A 41 10.79 -7.05 10.75
N LEU A 42 9.70 -6.27 10.79
CA LEU A 42 9.03 -5.92 9.54
C LEU A 42 10.17 -5.51 8.61
N PRO A 43 10.28 -6.07 7.40
CA PRO A 43 11.40 -5.79 6.52
C PRO A 43 11.60 -4.28 6.55
N SER A 44 12.84 -3.86 6.81
CA SER A 44 13.19 -2.45 6.73
C SER A 44 12.65 -1.90 5.41
N ASP A 45 12.64 -0.58 5.27
CA ASP A 45 12.35 0.11 4.01
C ASP A 45 13.21 -0.37 2.80
N ASP A 46 14.04 -1.40 2.94
CA ASP A 46 15.02 -1.93 1.99
C ASP A 46 14.42 -2.85 0.91
N GLY A 47 13.24 -3.44 1.14
CA GLY A 47 12.46 -4.11 0.09
C GLY A 47 11.51 -3.19 -0.67
N LEU A 48 11.38 -1.93 -0.23
CA LEU A 48 10.44 -0.99 -0.82
C LEU A 48 11.08 -0.35 -2.03
N MET A 49 10.30 -0.19 -3.11
CA MET A 49 10.78 0.61 -4.21
C MET A 49 10.93 2.04 -3.70
N ASP A 50 12.18 2.46 -3.48
CA ASP A 50 12.46 3.79 -2.94
C ASP A 50 11.79 4.88 -3.78
N GLU A 51 11.51 6.03 -3.17
CA GLU A 51 10.78 7.10 -3.85
C GLU A 51 11.42 7.50 -5.19
N GLN A 52 12.74 7.39 -5.34
CA GLN A 52 13.43 7.69 -6.59
C GLN A 52 13.19 6.62 -7.66
N ASN A 53 13.20 5.34 -7.28
CA ASN A 53 12.90 4.22 -8.18
C ASN A 53 11.41 4.22 -8.55
N TRP A 54 10.52 4.54 -7.61
CA TRP A 54 9.11 4.82 -7.89
C TRP A 54 8.97 5.93 -8.92
N ARG A 55 9.61 7.09 -8.68
CA ARG A 55 9.61 8.21 -9.63
C ARG A 55 10.15 7.81 -11.00
N LYS A 56 11.20 6.99 -11.08
CA LYS A 56 11.76 6.51 -12.36
C LYS A 56 10.77 5.60 -13.09
N LEU A 57 10.22 4.60 -12.40
CA LEU A 57 9.26 3.66 -12.98
C LEU A 57 8.03 4.39 -13.48
N VAL A 58 7.49 5.28 -12.66
CA VAL A 58 6.35 6.13 -13.00
C VAL A 58 6.64 7.00 -14.23
N ASN A 59 7.79 7.69 -14.28
CA ASN A 59 8.16 8.51 -15.43
C ASN A 59 8.38 7.68 -16.70
N GLN A 60 8.85 6.44 -16.56
CA GLN A 60 8.99 5.50 -17.66
C GLN A 60 7.61 5.06 -18.19
N GLU A 61 6.68 4.73 -17.30
CA GLU A 61 5.33 4.30 -17.67
C GLU A 61 4.46 5.47 -18.19
N GLN A 62 4.66 6.69 -17.68
CA GLN A 62 4.05 7.90 -18.24
C GLN A 62 4.45 8.15 -19.70
N ARG A 63 5.60 7.63 -20.18
CA ARG A 63 5.98 7.74 -21.59
C ARG A 63 5.34 6.66 -22.46
N ARG A 64 4.79 5.61 -21.84
CA ARG A 64 4.15 4.45 -22.49
C ARG A 64 2.62 4.55 -22.53
N ILE A 65 2.04 5.69 -22.12
CA ILE A 65 0.59 5.95 -22.00
C ILE A 65 -0.15 5.72 -23.32
N LYS A 66 -0.50 4.45 -23.59
CA LYS A 66 -1.64 4.01 -24.41
C LYS A 66 -2.18 2.63 -24.00
N SER A 67 -1.62 1.94 -23.01
CA SER A 67 -2.01 0.56 -22.70
C SER A 67 -1.87 0.22 -21.22
N HIS A 68 -2.83 -0.55 -20.72
CA HIS A 68 -2.73 -1.35 -19.51
C HIS A 68 -1.47 -2.22 -19.61
N HIS A 69 -0.56 -2.13 -18.65
CA HIS A 69 0.72 -2.82 -18.73
C HIS A 69 1.02 -3.61 -17.45
N TRP A 70 1.42 -4.85 -17.67
CA TRP A 70 1.85 -5.81 -16.67
C TRP A 70 3.36 -5.84 -16.66
N GLN A 71 3.96 -5.86 -15.47
CA GLN A 71 5.34 -6.27 -15.33
C GLN A 71 5.47 -7.20 -14.13
N VAL A 72 5.64 -8.49 -14.41
CA VAL A 72 6.26 -9.39 -13.44
C VAL A 72 7.71 -8.97 -13.37
N VAL A 73 8.15 -8.50 -12.20
CA VAL A 73 9.48 -7.91 -12.09
C VAL A 73 10.50 -8.98 -11.73
N GLU A 74 10.16 -10.00 -10.92
CA GLU A 74 11.06 -11.08 -10.47
C GLU A 74 10.28 -12.37 -10.11
N ASP A 75 10.97 -13.49 -9.84
CA ASP A 75 10.35 -14.80 -9.48
C ASP A 75 9.46 -14.73 -8.21
N ASP A 76 9.63 -13.67 -7.43
CA ASP A 76 9.06 -13.50 -6.10
C ASP A 76 8.15 -12.27 -5.96
N SER A 77 7.95 -11.51 -7.04
CA SER A 77 7.15 -10.28 -6.99
C SER A 77 6.31 -10.05 -8.24
N ALA A 78 5.05 -9.70 -8.01
CA ALA A 78 4.14 -9.26 -9.04
C ALA A 78 3.75 -7.79 -8.79
N HIS A 79 3.90 -6.99 -9.85
CA HIS A 79 3.49 -5.59 -9.84
C HIS A 79 2.45 -5.36 -10.92
N LEU A 80 1.37 -4.70 -10.51
CA LEU A 80 0.22 -4.45 -11.34
C LEU A 80 -0.03 -2.96 -11.43
N PHE A 81 0.01 -2.41 -12.64
CA PHE A 81 -0.17 -0.98 -12.86
C PHE A 81 -1.46 -0.72 -13.65
N HIS A 82 -2.38 -0.01 -13.02
CA HIS A 82 -3.55 0.54 -13.67
C HIS A 82 -3.38 2.06 -13.82
N THR A 83 -3.30 2.51 -15.07
CA THR A 83 -3.22 3.94 -15.38
C THR A 83 -4.51 4.42 -16.03
N GLN A 84 -5.16 5.42 -15.43
CA GLN A 84 -6.35 6.04 -15.99
C GLN A 84 -6.08 7.51 -16.36
N MET A 85 -6.37 7.87 -17.60
CA MET A 85 -6.32 9.24 -18.09
C MET A 85 -7.70 9.88 -18.00
N ALA A 86 -7.84 10.96 -17.25
CA ALA A 86 -9.08 11.74 -17.19
C ALA A 86 -8.78 13.23 -17.44
N LYS A 87 -9.18 13.73 -18.62
CA LYS A 87 -8.86 15.09 -19.10
C LYS A 87 -7.34 15.35 -19.10
N ASN A 88 -6.84 16.10 -18.11
CA ASN A 88 -5.42 16.46 -17.92
C ASN A 88 -4.81 15.82 -16.67
N ASN A 89 -5.54 14.92 -16.00
CA ASN A 89 -5.06 14.24 -14.81
C ASN A 89 -4.73 12.78 -15.15
N VAL A 90 -3.59 12.32 -14.65
CA VAL A 90 -3.19 10.92 -14.75
C VAL A 90 -3.36 10.29 -13.38
N ARG A 91 -4.02 9.15 -13.33
CA ARG A 91 -4.13 8.32 -12.14
C ARG A 91 -3.27 7.10 -12.31
N LEU A 92 -2.53 6.77 -11.27
CA LEU A 92 -1.86 5.49 -11.16
C LEU A 92 -2.39 4.79 -9.93
N THR A 93 -2.83 3.57 -10.14
CA THR A 93 -3.09 2.59 -9.12
C THR A 93 -2.06 1.49 -9.33
N HIS A 94 -1.28 1.21 -8.30
CA HIS A 94 -0.30 0.13 -8.32
C HIS A 94 -0.65 -0.86 -7.23
N PHE A 95 -0.89 -2.12 -7.62
CA PHE A 95 -0.98 -3.22 -6.67
C PHE A 95 0.31 -4.02 -6.71
N GLU A 96 0.81 -4.41 -5.55
CA GLU A 96 1.99 -5.25 -5.41
C GLU A 96 1.68 -6.49 -4.58
N LEU A 97 2.20 -7.62 -5.03
CA LEU A 97 2.28 -8.86 -4.25
C LEU A 97 3.74 -9.28 -4.23
N TYR A 98 4.28 -9.42 -3.03
CA TYR A 98 5.63 -9.94 -2.81
C TYR A 98 5.52 -11.26 -2.07
N ALA A 99 6.26 -12.28 -2.49
CA ALA A 99 6.28 -13.61 -1.89
C ALA A 99 7.69 -14.21 -1.98
N ASN A 100 8.51 -13.99 -0.95
CA ASN A 100 9.79 -14.70 -0.79
C ASN A 100 10.06 -15.03 0.69
N HIS A 101 10.60 -14.04 1.42
CA HIS A 101 10.89 -14.15 2.85
C HIS A 101 9.70 -13.72 3.72
N SER A 102 8.80 -12.94 3.14
CA SER A 102 7.53 -12.51 3.69
C SER A 102 6.51 -12.41 2.56
N ILE A 103 5.24 -12.30 2.94
CA ILE A 103 4.14 -12.00 2.01
C ILE A 103 3.45 -10.71 2.40
N PHE A 104 3.23 -9.84 1.42
CA PHE A 104 2.36 -8.69 1.61
C PHE A 104 1.65 -8.31 0.32
N ILE A 105 0.48 -7.71 0.50
CA ILE A 105 -0.27 -7.07 -0.57
C ILE A 105 -0.24 -5.56 -0.33
N GLY A 106 0.19 -4.81 -1.32
CA GLY A 106 0.25 -3.35 -1.28
C GLY A 106 -0.67 -2.71 -2.31
N VAL A 107 -1.18 -1.52 -1.96
CA VAL A 107 -1.86 -0.63 -2.89
C VAL A 107 -1.30 0.79 -2.75
N ASP A 108 -0.86 1.30 -3.89
CA ASP A 108 -0.38 2.65 -4.09
C ASP A 108 -1.32 3.41 -5.01
N HIS A 109 -1.70 4.63 -4.61
CA HIS A 109 -2.52 5.50 -5.44
C HIS A 109 -1.93 6.90 -5.54
N ALA A 110 -1.73 7.39 -6.77
CA ALA A 110 -1.25 8.74 -7.03
C ALA A 110 -2.09 9.45 -8.11
N THR A 111 -2.18 10.78 -8.00
CA THR A 111 -2.86 11.64 -9.00
C THR A 111 -1.97 12.81 -9.46
N GLY A 112 -2.05 13.20 -10.73
CA GLY A 112 -1.38 14.40 -11.25
C GLY A 112 0.10 14.19 -11.55
N ASN A 113 0.97 15.12 -11.11
CA ASN A 113 2.41 14.93 -11.21
C ASN A 113 2.84 13.92 -10.15
N MET A 114 2.81 12.64 -10.53
CA MET A 114 2.79 11.45 -9.67
C MET A 114 3.89 11.36 -8.60
N ALA A 115 4.99 12.09 -8.77
CA ALA A 115 6.09 12.14 -7.81
C ALA A 115 5.75 12.90 -6.51
N ASP A 116 4.84 13.86 -6.56
CA ASP A 116 4.57 14.77 -5.44
C ASP A 116 3.17 14.58 -4.81
N ASN A 117 2.38 13.62 -5.34
CA ASN A 117 0.96 13.44 -5.04
C ASN A 117 0.59 11.97 -4.81
N LEU A 118 1.41 11.23 -4.05
CA LEU A 118 0.96 9.95 -3.49
C LEU A 118 -0.20 10.26 -2.53
N LEU A 119 -1.37 9.66 -2.79
CA LEU A 119 -2.58 9.85 -1.99
C LEU A 119 -2.84 8.69 -1.04
N LEU A 120 -2.37 7.49 -1.41
CA LEU A 120 -2.54 6.27 -0.63
C LEU A 120 -1.29 5.42 -0.77
N HIS A 121 -0.81 4.92 0.36
CA HIS A 121 0.13 3.82 0.46
C HIS A 121 -0.38 2.93 1.59
N PHE A 122 -0.91 1.76 1.24
CA PHE A 122 -1.54 0.88 2.20
C PHE A 122 -1.14 -0.57 1.94
N ARG A 123 -0.77 -1.28 3.01
CA ARG A 123 -0.35 -2.67 2.91
C ARG A 123 -1.04 -3.56 3.92
N PHE A 124 -1.30 -4.79 3.51
CA PHE A 124 -1.72 -5.91 4.33
C PHE A 124 -0.62 -6.98 4.29
N ALA A 125 -0.04 -7.31 5.43
CA ALA A 125 1.08 -8.25 5.54
C ALA A 125 0.79 -9.31 6.61
N PRO A 126 0.41 -10.54 6.24
CA PRO A 126 0.37 -11.68 7.15
C PRO A 126 1.71 -11.86 7.88
N ILE A 127 1.67 -11.87 9.20
CA ILE A 127 2.86 -11.99 10.07
C ILE A 127 2.99 -13.40 10.63
N ALA A 128 1.88 -13.98 11.10
CA ALA A 128 1.89 -15.28 11.75
C ALA A 128 0.51 -15.95 11.72
N LEU A 129 0.54 -17.27 11.83
CA LEU A 129 -0.58 -18.09 12.31
C LEU A 129 -0.30 -18.43 13.77
N VAL A 130 -1.26 -18.18 14.65
CA VAL A 130 -1.10 -18.38 16.10
C VAL A 130 -2.21 -19.26 16.62
N GLU A 131 -1.86 -20.44 17.13
CA GLU A 131 -2.79 -21.24 17.93
C GLU A 131 -2.87 -20.64 19.33
N PHE A 132 -4.07 -20.46 19.85
CA PHE A 132 -4.28 -19.86 21.17
C PHE A 132 -5.44 -20.47 21.94
N GLN A 133 -5.33 -20.40 23.26
CA GLN A 133 -6.47 -20.60 24.16
C GLN A 133 -7.09 -19.26 24.51
N ASP A 134 -8.37 -19.12 24.21
CA ASP A 134 -9.19 -17.95 24.56
C ASP A 134 -9.54 -17.98 26.06
N ILE A 135 -8.78 -17.21 26.85
CA ILE A 135 -8.89 -17.22 28.31
C ILE A 135 -10.10 -16.39 28.77
N ASN A 136 -10.42 -15.33 28.03
CA ASN A 136 -11.49 -14.40 28.39
C ASN A 136 -12.85 -14.76 27.76
N ARG A 137 -12.88 -15.76 26.87
CA ARG A 137 -14.05 -16.30 26.16
C ARG A 137 -14.75 -15.30 25.26
N ASN A 138 -14.00 -14.38 24.65
CA ASN A 138 -14.55 -13.41 23.70
C ASN A 138 -14.47 -13.87 22.23
N GLY A 139 -13.83 -15.00 21.96
CA GLY A 139 -13.61 -15.59 20.64
C GLY A 139 -12.49 -14.96 19.83
N ALA A 140 -11.99 -13.79 20.21
CA ALA A 140 -10.93 -13.06 19.53
C ALA A 140 -9.55 -13.45 20.09
N TYR A 141 -8.49 -13.22 19.31
CA TYR A 141 -7.13 -13.35 19.84
C TYR A 141 -6.67 -12.05 20.50
N ASP A 142 -6.56 -12.07 21.83
CA ASP A 142 -6.02 -10.99 22.66
C ASP A 142 -4.62 -11.38 23.17
N TYR A 143 -3.56 -11.00 22.46
CA TYR A 143 -2.17 -11.38 22.77
C TYR A 143 -1.68 -11.06 24.21
N LYS A 144 -2.38 -10.17 24.94
CA LYS A 144 -2.07 -9.82 26.33
C LYS A 144 -2.82 -10.67 27.37
N VAL A 145 -3.89 -11.34 26.97
CA VAL A 145 -4.82 -12.04 27.86
C VAL A 145 -4.82 -13.54 27.56
N ASP A 146 -4.80 -13.88 26.29
CA ASP A 146 -4.85 -15.25 25.81
C ASP A 146 -3.49 -15.94 25.90
N ARG A 147 -3.54 -17.26 25.94
CA ARG A 147 -2.34 -18.08 25.98
C ARG A 147 -2.02 -18.57 24.59
N GLU A 148 -0.91 -18.12 24.03
CA GLU A 148 -0.31 -18.70 22.83
C GLU A 148 0.10 -20.16 23.10
N VAL A 149 -0.36 -21.08 22.26
CA VAL A 149 -0.09 -22.52 22.33
C VAL A 149 1.04 -22.88 21.36
N SER A 150 0.86 -22.53 20.09
CA SER A 150 1.83 -22.76 19.02
C SER A 150 1.78 -21.62 18.00
N ARG A 151 2.81 -21.49 17.16
CA ARG A 151 2.95 -20.40 16.21
C ARG A 151 3.73 -20.81 14.96
N ILE A 152 3.23 -20.39 13.81
CA ILE A 152 3.94 -20.43 12.52
C ILE A 152 4.16 -18.98 12.07
N ASP A 153 5.42 -18.54 12.06
CA ASP A 153 5.78 -17.23 11.52
C ASP A 153 5.68 -17.24 9.98
N LEU A 154 4.96 -16.25 9.45
CA LEU A 154 4.81 -15.96 8.01
C LEU A 154 5.82 -14.90 7.53
N VAL A 155 6.77 -14.53 8.39
CA VAL A 155 7.89 -13.63 8.12
C VAL A 155 9.15 -14.31 8.62
N LYS A 156 10.18 -14.35 7.78
CA LYS A 156 11.42 -15.09 8.10
C LYS A 156 12.64 -14.18 8.10
N ASP A 157 13.58 -14.52 8.98
CA ASP A 157 14.93 -13.95 8.95
C ASP A 157 15.61 -14.22 7.60
N LEU A 158 16.32 -13.20 7.09
CA LEU A 158 17.01 -13.19 5.81
C LEU A 158 17.89 -14.44 5.63
N GLY A 159 17.61 -15.28 4.63
CA GLY A 159 18.53 -16.36 4.24
C GLY A 159 17.91 -17.68 3.77
N LYS A 160 16.60 -17.87 3.90
CA LYS A 160 15.88 -19.01 3.27
C LYS A 160 14.49 -18.56 2.84
N PRO A 161 14.00 -18.94 1.65
CA PRO A 161 12.62 -18.68 1.27
C PRO A 161 11.67 -19.32 2.29
N LEU A 162 10.53 -18.67 2.48
CA LEU A 162 9.39 -19.19 3.25
C LEU A 162 8.26 -19.62 2.31
N PHE A 163 8.15 -18.94 1.18
CA PHE A 163 7.13 -19.19 0.18
C PHE A 163 7.67 -19.96 -1.03
N GLU A 164 6.80 -20.73 -1.66
CA GLU A 164 7.01 -21.22 -3.02
C GLU A 164 7.12 -20.03 -4.01
N PRO A 165 7.79 -20.21 -5.16
CA PRO A 165 7.81 -19.19 -6.21
C PRO A 165 6.40 -18.75 -6.59
N LEU A 166 6.24 -17.44 -6.82
CA LEU A 166 4.94 -16.86 -7.07
C LEU A 166 4.32 -17.43 -8.35
N GLN A 167 3.11 -17.98 -8.24
CA GLN A 167 2.39 -18.52 -9.39
C GLN A 167 1.42 -17.48 -9.96
N ILE A 168 1.57 -17.14 -11.23
CA ILE A 168 0.70 -16.17 -11.92
C ILE A 168 0.00 -16.86 -13.07
N ARG A 169 -1.33 -16.74 -13.13
CA ARG A 169 -2.16 -17.36 -14.16
C ARG A 169 -3.19 -16.37 -14.66
N GLU A 170 -3.33 -16.33 -15.98
CA GLU A 170 -4.45 -15.65 -16.62
C GLU A 170 -5.67 -16.57 -16.66
N ARG A 171 -6.84 -16.00 -16.42
CA ARG A 171 -8.13 -16.65 -16.55
C ARG A 171 -9.06 -15.78 -17.37
N THR A 172 -10.08 -16.39 -17.97
CA THR A 172 -11.08 -15.67 -18.77
C THR A 172 -12.47 -15.97 -18.23
N TRP A 173 -13.26 -14.92 -18.04
CA TRP A 173 -14.66 -15.00 -17.67
C TRP A 173 -15.45 -14.04 -18.55
N GLU A 174 -16.48 -14.54 -19.23
CA GLU A 174 -17.34 -13.73 -20.13
C GLU A 174 -16.57 -12.87 -21.16
N GLY A 175 -15.43 -13.36 -21.64
CA GLY A 175 -14.59 -12.65 -22.61
C GLY A 175 -13.65 -11.59 -22.01
N HIS A 176 -13.65 -11.43 -20.69
CA HIS A 176 -12.71 -10.58 -19.95
C HIS A 176 -11.62 -11.42 -19.31
N THR A 177 -10.39 -10.94 -19.36
CA THR A 177 -9.24 -11.58 -18.70
C THR A 177 -9.10 -11.02 -17.29
N TYR A 178 -8.86 -11.91 -16.33
CA TYR A 178 -8.47 -11.55 -14.97
C TYR A 178 -7.26 -12.38 -14.55
N GLN A 179 -6.50 -11.88 -13.60
CA GLN A 179 -5.31 -12.53 -13.09
C GLN A 179 -5.59 -13.23 -11.78
N VAL A 180 -4.93 -14.37 -11.61
CA VAL A 180 -4.86 -15.12 -10.36
C VAL A 180 -3.38 -15.23 -9.99
N MET A 181 -3.01 -14.63 -8.86
CA MET A 181 -1.65 -14.67 -8.33
C MET A 181 -1.67 -15.44 -7.01
N GLN A 182 -0.83 -16.45 -6.87
CA GLN A 182 -0.87 -17.37 -5.73
C GLN A 182 0.52 -17.53 -5.14
N ALA A 183 0.60 -17.39 -3.82
CA ALA A 183 1.78 -17.69 -3.03
C ALA A 183 1.39 -18.65 -1.89
N ALA A 184 2.22 -19.65 -1.62
CA ALA A 184 1.99 -20.64 -0.58
C ALA A 184 3.27 -20.84 0.23
N THR A 185 3.17 -21.14 1.51
CA THR A 185 4.33 -21.51 2.31
C THR A 185 4.88 -22.86 1.87
N LEU A 186 6.19 -23.06 2.02
CA LEU A 186 6.86 -24.31 1.62
C LEU A 186 6.39 -25.55 2.41
N ASP A 187 5.83 -25.35 3.59
CA ASP A 187 5.21 -26.40 4.41
C ASP A 187 3.74 -26.67 4.04
N GLY A 188 3.15 -25.82 3.18
CA GLY A 188 1.78 -25.95 2.70
C GLY A 188 0.70 -25.46 3.67
N HIS A 189 1.05 -24.95 4.85
CA HIS A 189 0.07 -24.58 5.87
C HIS A 189 -0.66 -23.27 5.61
N PHE A 190 -0.10 -22.41 4.77
CA PHE A 190 -0.67 -21.11 4.43
C PHE A 190 -0.61 -20.86 2.93
N ARG A 191 -1.71 -20.33 2.37
CA ARG A 191 -1.79 -19.89 0.98
C ARG A 191 -2.55 -18.58 0.86
N LEU A 192 -2.06 -17.71 -0.02
CA LEU A 192 -2.70 -16.45 -0.39
C LEU A 192 -2.96 -16.47 -1.90
N THR A 193 -4.19 -16.24 -2.31
CA THR A 193 -4.60 -16.18 -3.72
C THR A 193 -5.24 -14.84 -4.03
N LEU A 194 -4.60 -14.00 -4.84
CA LEU A 194 -5.09 -12.67 -5.23
C LEU A 194 -5.76 -12.71 -6.60
N PHE A 195 -6.92 -12.07 -6.70
CA PHE A 195 -7.70 -11.89 -7.91
C PHE A 195 -7.76 -10.42 -8.32
N TYR A 196 -7.45 -10.13 -9.58
CA TYR A 196 -7.55 -8.79 -10.13
C TYR A 196 -8.09 -8.78 -11.56
N CYS A 197 -8.90 -7.77 -11.88
CA CYS A 197 -9.30 -7.45 -13.25
C CYS A 197 -9.16 -5.95 -13.53
N ASP A 198 -8.74 -5.59 -14.75
CA ASP A 198 -8.60 -4.19 -15.18
C ASP A 198 -9.93 -3.56 -15.62
N VAL A 199 -10.99 -4.38 -15.68
CA VAL A 199 -12.37 -3.98 -15.94
C VAL A 199 -13.27 -4.51 -14.84
N ASN A 200 -14.43 -3.86 -14.65
CA ASN A 200 -15.40 -4.33 -13.67
C ASN A 200 -16.07 -5.60 -14.19
N ILE A 201 -15.93 -6.70 -13.44
CA ILE A 201 -16.59 -7.98 -13.72
C ILE A 201 -17.12 -8.58 -12.42
N THR A 202 -18.12 -9.45 -12.55
CA THR A 202 -18.65 -10.23 -11.44
C THR A 202 -18.51 -11.72 -11.74
N ILE A 203 -17.80 -12.46 -10.88
CA ILE A 203 -17.56 -13.91 -10.99
C ILE A 203 -18.16 -14.57 -9.75
N ASN A 204 -19.25 -15.32 -9.86
CA ASN A 204 -19.86 -16.02 -8.71
C ASN A 204 -20.09 -15.09 -7.49
N HIS A 205 -20.70 -13.91 -7.69
CA HIS A 205 -20.88 -12.86 -6.66
C HIS A 205 -19.60 -12.14 -6.21
N MET A 206 -18.43 -12.57 -6.66
CA MET A 206 -17.17 -11.86 -6.49
C MET A 206 -17.10 -10.68 -7.47
N GLU A 207 -17.04 -9.46 -6.97
CA GLU A 207 -16.80 -8.28 -7.81
C GLU A 207 -15.31 -7.97 -7.92
N LEU A 208 -14.78 -7.94 -9.13
CA LEU A 208 -13.43 -7.50 -9.44
C LEU A 208 -13.47 -6.20 -10.23
N GLY A 209 -12.44 -5.37 -10.09
CA GLY A 209 -12.35 -4.13 -10.85
C GLY A 209 -11.00 -3.42 -10.68
N PRO A 210 -10.72 -2.39 -11.48
CA PRO A 210 -9.40 -1.76 -11.53
C PRO A 210 -9.00 -1.03 -10.23
N ASN A 211 -9.94 -0.81 -9.32
CA ASN A 211 -9.73 -0.10 -8.06
C ASN A 211 -9.79 -1.00 -6.83
N LYS A 212 -9.92 -2.32 -7.00
CA LYS A 212 -9.95 -3.27 -5.90
C LYS A 212 -9.33 -4.60 -6.28
N ILE A 213 -8.86 -5.30 -5.27
CA ILE A 213 -8.41 -6.67 -5.35
C ILE A 213 -9.18 -7.47 -4.32
N LYS A 214 -9.54 -8.70 -4.69
CA LYS A 214 -9.96 -9.69 -3.71
C LYS A 214 -8.84 -10.67 -3.51
N PHE A 215 -8.74 -11.22 -2.31
CA PHE A 215 -7.77 -12.25 -2.05
C PHE A 215 -8.30 -13.26 -1.05
N ASP A 216 -8.01 -14.53 -1.33
CA ASP A 216 -8.34 -15.62 -0.42
C ASP A 216 -7.11 -15.89 0.44
N VAL A 217 -7.33 -15.96 1.74
CA VAL A 217 -6.40 -16.56 2.71
C VAL A 217 -6.88 -17.97 2.99
N GLU A 218 -5.98 -18.92 2.83
CA GLU A 218 -6.23 -20.32 3.13
C GLU A 218 -5.25 -20.83 4.19
N ILE A 219 -5.79 -21.45 5.23
CA ILE A 219 -5.02 -22.18 6.24
C ILE A 219 -5.33 -23.67 6.04
N ILE A 220 -4.29 -24.49 5.87
CA ILE A 220 -4.42 -25.88 5.44
C ILE A 220 -3.65 -26.78 6.40
N ASP A 221 -4.34 -27.77 6.97
CA ASP A 221 -3.81 -28.79 7.86
C ASP A 221 -2.88 -28.22 8.95
N TYR A 222 -3.27 -27.10 9.58
CA TYR A 222 -2.47 -26.50 10.65
C TYR A 222 -2.26 -27.51 11.80
N PRO A 223 -1.03 -27.69 12.30
CA PRO A 223 -0.72 -28.73 13.28
C PRO A 223 -1.08 -28.32 14.71
N PHE A 224 -2.38 -28.29 15.03
CA PHE A 224 -2.86 -27.95 16.37
C PHE A 224 -2.27 -28.87 17.46
N GLU A 225 -1.78 -28.27 18.55
CA GLU A 225 -1.26 -29.00 19.71
C GLU A 225 -2.34 -29.28 20.77
N GLU A 226 -3.41 -28.48 20.79
CA GLU A 226 -4.52 -28.62 21.73
C GLU A 226 -5.87 -28.78 21.02
N ALA A 227 -6.80 -29.51 21.66
CA ALA A 227 -8.09 -29.87 21.06
C ALA A 227 -9.19 -28.80 21.25
N ASP A 228 -9.00 -27.88 22.18
CA ASP A 228 -9.95 -26.81 22.52
C ASP A 228 -9.36 -25.42 22.20
N SER A 229 -8.32 -25.36 21.36
CA SER A 229 -7.67 -24.12 20.93
C SER A 229 -8.33 -23.57 19.67
N LYS A 230 -8.00 -22.31 19.35
CA LYS A 230 -8.39 -21.62 18.13
C LYS A 230 -7.14 -21.20 17.35
N ILE A 231 -7.32 -20.76 16.11
CA ILE A 231 -6.22 -20.22 15.30
C ILE A 231 -6.49 -18.77 14.93
N ALA A 232 -5.45 -17.93 15.00
CA ALA A 232 -5.50 -16.55 14.58
C ALA A 232 -4.54 -16.29 13.41
N LEU A 233 -5.04 -15.62 12.36
CA LEU A 233 -4.21 -14.96 11.37
C LEU A 233 -3.86 -13.57 11.88
N VAL A 234 -2.60 -13.37 12.25
CA VAL A 234 -2.07 -12.07 12.65
C VAL A 234 -1.50 -11.37 11.43
N ALA A 235 -1.98 -10.17 11.12
CA ALA A 235 -1.51 -9.37 10.00
C ALA A 235 -1.16 -7.94 10.41
N SER A 236 -0.08 -7.40 9.86
CA SER A 236 0.27 -5.99 9.97
C SER A 236 -0.48 -5.19 8.90
N THR A 237 -0.92 -4.00 9.29
CA THR A 237 -1.44 -3.00 8.37
C THR A 237 -0.50 -1.79 8.39
N LEU A 238 0.21 -1.56 7.29
CA LEU A 238 1.13 -0.43 7.18
C LEU A 238 0.53 0.69 6.33
N HIS A 239 0.75 1.92 6.77
CA HIS A 239 0.49 3.13 6.01
C HIS A 239 1.65 4.11 6.21
N GLN A 240 2.16 4.70 5.13
CA GLN A 240 3.38 5.51 5.20
C GLN A 240 3.12 6.99 5.55
N GLU A 241 1.90 7.49 5.36
CA GLU A 241 1.67 8.92 5.54
C GLU A 241 1.30 9.31 6.97
N LYS A 242 2.08 10.23 7.58
CA LYS A 242 1.73 10.97 8.82
C LYS A 242 0.37 11.72 8.76
N ARG A 243 -0.30 11.70 7.61
CA ARG A 243 -1.59 12.35 7.35
C ARG A 243 -2.74 11.37 7.28
N GLN A 244 -2.47 10.07 7.33
CA GLN A 244 -3.48 9.04 7.26
C GLN A 244 -3.79 8.52 8.67
N GLN A 245 -5.03 8.10 8.87
CA GLN A 245 -5.49 7.43 10.07
C GLN A 245 -6.21 6.15 9.67
N LEU A 246 -5.90 5.05 10.36
CA LEU A 246 -6.65 3.81 10.26
C LEU A 246 -7.87 3.89 11.17
N MET A 247 -9.04 3.83 10.56
CA MET A 247 -10.32 3.90 11.27
C MET A 247 -11.06 2.59 11.09
N PHE A 248 -11.37 1.95 12.21
CA PHE A 248 -12.22 0.77 12.24
C PHE A 248 -13.69 1.19 12.11
N GLN A 249 -14.42 0.58 11.19
CA GLN A 249 -15.85 0.82 11.00
C GLN A 249 -16.61 -0.49 11.09
N ASN A 250 -17.51 -0.59 12.08
CA ASN A 250 -18.57 -1.59 12.12
C ASN A 250 -19.86 -0.87 11.75
N ASN A 251 -20.35 -1.10 10.53
CA ASN A 251 -21.64 -0.60 10.08
C ASN A 251 -22.60 -1.77 10.06
N ALA A 252 -23.69 -1.72 10.81
CA ALA A 252 -24.66 -2.82 10.95
C ALA A 252 -25.30 -3.33 9.63
N ASN A 253 -25.00 -2.71 8.49
CA ASN A 253 -25.48 -3.07 7.15
C ASN A 253 -24.34 -3.17 6.10
N GLN A 254 -23.07 -3.19 6.53
CA GLN A 254 -21.92 -3.26 5.62
C GLN A 254 -20.82 -4.15 6.20
N ASP A 255 -20.03 -4.72 5.31
CA ASP A 255 -18.80 -5.45 5.61
C ASP A 255 -17.93 -4.70 6.64
N MET A 256 -17.32 -5.48 7.54
CA MET A 256 -16.31 -4.97 8.47
C MET A 256 -15.14 -4.41 7.67
N ARG A 257 -14.61 -3.25 8.08
CA ARG A 257 -13.49 -2.64 7.36
C ARG A 257 -12.57 -1.78 8.20
N ILE A 258 -11.31 -1.76 7.77
CA ILE A 258 -10.29 -0.78 8.13
C ILE A 258 -10.18 0.22 6.98
N SER A 259 -10.45 1.48 7.25
CA SER A 259 -10.34 2.56 6.28
C SER A 259 -9.07 3.37 6.48
N VAL A 260 -8.40 3.73 5.39
CA VAL A 260 -7.31 4.72 5.37
C VAL A 260 -7.92 6.09 5.07
N LYS A 261 -7.93 6.99 6.06
CA LYS A 261 -8.53 8.33 5.91
C LYS A 261 -7.48 9.44 5.96
N GLU A 262 -7.61 10.45 5.11
CA GLU A 262 -6.89 11.72 5.22
C GLU A 262 -7.30 12.50 6.49
N LYS A 263 -6.50 13.50 6.88
CA LYS A 263 -6.80 14.40 8.01
C LYS A 263 -8.14 15.13 7.92
N ASN A 264 -8.66 15.35 6.71
CA ASN A 264 -9.98 15.97 6.48
C ASN A 264 -11.15 14.96 6.63
N GLY A 265 -10.86 13.70 6.97
CA GLY A 265 -11.83 12.62 7.11
C GLY A 265 -12.14 11.87 5.81
N LEU A 266 -11.51 12.24 4.70
CA LEU A 266 -11.74 11.63 3.41
C LEU A 266 -11.10 10.24 3.33
N GLU A 267 -11.91 9.22 3.03
CA GLU A 267 -11.44 7.85 2.89
C GLU A 267 -10.76 7.62 1.53
N ARG A 268 -9.55 7.11 1.53
CA ARG A 268 -8.75 6.89 0.30
C ARG A 268 -8.64 5.43 -0.08
N GLY A 269 -8.57 4.55 0.90
CA GLY A 269 -8.53 3.11 0.68
C GLY A 269 -9.12 2.36 1.85
N TYR A 270 -9.29 1.06 1.67
CA TYR A 270 -9.86 0.18 2.68
C TYR A 270 -9.30 -1.24 2.55
N LEU A 271 -9.33 -1.94 3.68
CA LEU A 271 -9.35 -3.39 3.78
C LEU A 271 -10.71 -3.77 4.38
N SER A 272 -11.50 -4.60 3.70
CA SER A 272 -12.79 -5.09 4.17
C SER A 272 -12.85 -6.60 4.14
N TRP A 273 -13.78 -7.17 4.91
CA TRP A 273 -13.97 -8.61 5.00
C TRP A 273 -15.39 -8.95 5.44
N LEU A 274 -15.79 -10.20 5.16
CA LEU A 274 -17.04 -10.77 5.64
C LEU A 274 -16.90 -11.25 7.08
N ASP A 275 -18.02 -11.29 7.80
CA ASP A 275 -18.06 -11.76 9.19
C ASP A 275 -17.84 -13.27 9.32
N ASN A 276 -17.80 -14.02 8.20
CA ASN A 276 -17.64 -15.48 8.22
C ASN A 276 -16.47 -15.95 7.35
N ALA A 277 -15.94 -17.10 7.70
CA ALA A 277 -14.98 -17.89 6.94
C ALA A 277 -15.53 -19.31 6.76
N THR A 278 -15.12 -20.00 5.71
CA THR A 278 -15.46 -21.41 5.53
C THR A 278 -14.44 -22.26 6.29
N VAL A 279 -14.87 -22.98 7.32
CA VAL A 279 -14.07 -23.92 8.11
C VAL A 279 -14.56 -25.34 7.83
N ASP A 280 -13.74 -26.17 7.20
CA ASP A 280 -14.07 -27.54 6.79
C ASP A 280 -15.37 -27.67 5.96
N GLY A 281 -15.72 -26.60 5.24
CA GLY A 281 -16.93 -26.51 4.41
C GLY A 281 -18.13 -25.86 5.09
N ASP A 282 -18.07 -25.59 6.40
CA ASP A 282 -19.11 -24.92 7.16
C ASP A 282 -18.79 -23.43 7.35
N ASP A 283 -19.82 -22.58 7.20
CA ASP A 283 -19.68 -21.14 7.35
C ASP A 283 -19.65 -20.77 8.85
N THR A 284 -18.54 -20.19 9.29
CA THR A 284 -18.23 -19.96 10.71
C THR A 284 -17.85 -18.50 10.94
N GLU A 285 -18.34 -17.90 12.03
CA GLU A 285 -18.05 -16.51 12.39
C GLU A 285 -16.53 -16.29 12.61
N VAL A 286 -16.02 -15.21 12.03
CA VAL A 286 -14.66 -14.71 12.20
C VAL A 286 -14.69 -13.58 13.21
N VAL A 287 -14.11 -13.84 14.38
CA VAL A 287 -13.95 -12.80 15.41
C VAL A 287 -12.59 -12.13 15.18
N TYR A 288 -12.51 -10.82 15.30
CA TYR A 288 -11.25 -10.10 15.10
C TYR A 288 -10.91 -9.20 16.30
N SER A 289 -9.62 -8.91 16.44
CA SER A 289 -9.10 -7.90 17.37
C SER A 289 -8.14 -6.96 16.64
N THR A 290 -8.03 -5.72 17.13
CA THR A 290 -7.05 -4.75 16.58
C THR A 290 -5.78 -4.76 17.42
N ILE A 291 -4.63 -4.82 16.77
CA ILE A 291 -3.33 -4.69 17.42
C ILE A 291 -2.89 -3.23 17.32
N ARG A 292 -2.51 -2.65 18.47
CA ARG A 292 -2.21 -1.21 18.58
C ARG A 292 -0.81 -0.99 19.13
N ASP A 293 -0.09 -0.06 18.52
CA ASP A 293 1.09 0.58 19.11
C ASP A 293 0.69 1.99 19.59
N LYS A 294 0.74 2.21 20.90
CA LYS A 294 0.25 3.40 21.61
C LYS A 294 -1.23 3.72 21.30
N LYS A 295 -1.49 4.47 20.24
CA LYS A 295 -2.83 4.89 19.80
C LYS A 295 -3.16 4.47 18.37
N ASP A 296 -2.16 4.05 17.62
CA ASP A 296 -2.30 3.72 16.20
C ASP A 296 -2.57 2.23 16.05
N VAL A 297 -3.52 1.89 15.18
CA VAL A 297 -3.73 0.49 14.77
C VAL A 297 -2.56 0.14 13.85
N VAL A 298 -1.84 -0.92 14.18
CA VAL A 298 -0.66 -1.40 13.43
C VAL A 298 -0.89 -2.79 12.84
N GLY A 299 -1.98 -3.43 13.23
CA GLY A 299 -2.38 -4.73 12.71
C GLY A 299 -3.76 -5.16 13.16
N VAL A 300 -4.15 -6.33 12.68
CA VAL A 300 -5.41 -7.01 12.97
C VAL A 300 -5.11 -8.49 13.18
N ALA A 301 -5.82 -9.12 14.11
CA ALA A 301 -5.84 -10.57 14.24
C ALA A 301 -7.25 -11.07 13.91
N PHE A 302 -7.34 -12.02 12.98
CA PHE A 302 -8.59 -12.71 12.64
C PHE A 302 -8.56 -14.10 13.28
N ALA A 303 -9.49 -14.39 14.18
CA ALA A 303 -9.61 -15.65 14.88
C ALA A 303 -10.65 -16.54 14.19
N PHE A 304 -10.30 -17.80 14.05
CA PHE A 304 -11.09 -18.86 13.44
C PHE A 304 -11.21 -20.03 14.40
N GLU A 305 -12.31 -20.79 14.28
CA GLU A 305 -12.40 -22.10 14.91
C GLU A 305 -11.35 -23.06 14.34
N GLN A 306 -11.04 -24.11 15.09
CA GLN A 306 -10.17 -25.18 14.63
C GLN A 306 -10.79 -25.89 13.41
N GLY A 307 -9.98 -26.09 12.36
CA GLY A 307 -10.37 -26.84 11.18
C GLY A 307 -9.16 -27.31 10.38
N SER A 308 -9.37 -28.31 9.54
CA SER A 308 -8.35 -28.81 8.61
C SER A 308 -8.18 -27.91 7.38
N HIS A 309 -9.23 -27.19 6.99
CA HIS A 309 -9.18 -26.24 5.89
C HIS A 309 -10.03 -25.02 6.21
N ILE A 310 -9.38 -23.85 6.25
CA ILE A 310 -10.03 -22.56 6.52
C ILE A 310 -9.84 -21.68 5.29
N ILE A 311 -10.91 -21.09 4.77
CA ILE A 311 -10.89 -20.13 3.66
C ILE A 311 -11.54 -18.82 4.11
N TYR A 312 -10.84 -17.72 3.90
CA TYR A 312 -11.29 -16.38 4.24
C TYR A 312 -11.02 -15.41 3.09
N ASP A 313 -11.96 -14.54 2.75
CA ASP A 313 -12.03 -13.82 1.45
C ASP A 313 -12.01 -12.27 1.56
N PRO A 314 -11.02 -11.66 2.23
CA PRO A 314 -10.92 -10.21 2.33
C PRO A 314 -10.76 -9.49 0.97
N GLU A 315 -11.07 -8.19 0.99
CA GLU A 315 -10.98 -7.28 -0.14
C GLU A 315 -10.17 -6.04 0.25
N MET A 316 -9.29 -5.58 -0.66
CA MET A 316 -8.57 -4.32 -0.50
C MET A 316 -8.81 -3.42 -1.70
N GLY A 317 -9.02 -2.13 -1.48
CA GLY A 317 -9.31 -1.22 -2.58
C GLY A 317 -9.10 0.26 -2.31
N ILE A 318 -9.32 1.04 -3.36
CA ILE A 318 -9.20 2.50 -3.41
C ILE A 318 -10.59 3.10 -3.62
N ILE A 319 -10.88 4.16 -2.87
CA ILE A 319 -12.08 4.97 -3.06
C ILE A 319 -11.73 6.23 -3.84
N PHE A 320 -12.27 6.34 -5.05
CA PHE A 320 -12.15 7.55 -5.85
C PHE A 320 -13.21 8.58 -5.46
N HIS A 321 -12.79 9.82 -5.26
CA HIS A 321 -13.70 10.92 -5.00
C HIS A 321 -13.85 11.82 -6.24
N PRO A 322 -15.03 12.42 -6.48
CA PRO A 322 -15.24 13.37 -7.57
C PRO A 322 -14.22 14.52 -7.59
N GLN A 323 -13.81 15.01 -6.42
CA GLN A 323 -12.81 16.07 -6.29
C GLN A 323 -11.42 15.69 -6.81
N ASP A 324 -11.12 14.40 -6.95
CA ASP A 324 -9.86 13.92 -7.55
C ASP A 324 -9.82 14.17 -9.07
N PHE A 325 -10.95 14.54 -9.68
CA PHE A 325 -11.06 14.89 -11.09
C PHE A 325 -10.98 16.40 -11.36
N ASP A 326 -11.17 17.24 -10.33
CA ASP A 326 -11.41 18.67 -10.49
C ASP A 326 -10.20 19.56 -10.17
N SER A 327 -9.05 18.99 -9.81
CA SER A 327 -7.84 19.79 -9.51
C SER A 327 -7.38 20.62 -10.72
N PRO A 328 -7.56 21.96 -10.73
CA PRO A 328 -7.31 22.81 -11.89
C PRO A 328 -5.84 23.24 -12.01
N HIS A 329 -4.96 22.74 -11.14
CA HIS A 329 -3.57 23.21 -11.01
C HIS A 329 -2.72 23.01 -12.28
N LEU A 330 -3.06 22.05 -13.15
CA LEU A 330 -2.35 21.85 -14.43
C LEU A 330 -2.80 22.82 -15.55
N LEU A 331 -3.97 23.45 -15.43
CA LEU A 331 -4.41 24.47 -16.38
C LEU A 331 -3.77 25.83 -16.08
N GLN A 332 -3.51 26.16 -14.81
CA GLN A 332 -2.89 27.45 -14.47
C GLN A 332 -1.43 27.57 -14.94
N SER A 333 -0.65 26.49 -14.89
CA SER A 333 0.76 26.52 -15.33
C SER A 333 0.90 26.56 -16.85
N SER A 334 0.03 25.87 -17.60
CA SER A 334 0.06 25.90 -19.06
C SER A 334 -0.37 27.26 -19.60
N HIS A 335 -1.43 27.88 -19.07
CA HIS A 335 -1.82 29.24 -19.47
C HIS A 335 -0.74 30.29 -19.14
N ALA A 336 -0.03 30.16 -18.02
CA ALA A 336 1.08 31.06 -17.68
C ALA A 336 2.28 30.89 -18.64
N LEU A 337 2.60 29.65 -19.04
CA LEU A 337 3.63 29.36 -20.04
C LEU A 337 3.25 29.87 -21.44
N PHE A 338 2.00 29.71 -21.86
CA PHE A 338 1.50 30.27 -23.11
C PHE A 338 1.48 31.81 -23.10
N ALA A 339 1.11 32.44 -21.98
CA ALA A 339 1.20 33.89 -21.83
C ALA A 339 2.65 34.39 -21.86
N ALA A 340 3.58 33.70 -21.19
CA ALA A 340 5.00 34.06 -21.18
C ALA A 340 5.66 33.90 -22.55
N THR A 341 5.36 32.82 -23.28
CA THR A 341 5.84 32.60 -24.64
C THR A 341 5.26 33.61 -25.62
N ALA A 342 3.98 33.98 -25.50
CA ALA A 342 3.39 35.04 -26.30
C ALA A 342 4.08 36.40 -26.07
N VAL A 343 4.32 36.77 -24.81
CA VAL A 343 5.04 38.01 -24.46
C VAL A 343 6.47 37.99 -24.99
N LEU A 344 7.20 36.88 -24.83
CA LEU A 344 8.56 36.74 -25.36
C LEU A 344 8.59 36.86 -26.89
N THR A 345 7.64 36.24 -27.59
CA THR A 345 7.52 36.31 -29.05
C THR A 345 7.29 37.76 -29.50
N VAL A 346 6.40 38.50 -28.82
CA VAL A 346 6.15 39.93 -29.12
C VAL A 346 7.41 40.77 -28.88
N LEU A 347 8.14 40.53 -27.80
CA LEU A 347 9.39 41.25 -27.51
C LEU A 347 10.48 40.98 -28.56
N ILE A 348 10.61 39.73 -29.03
CA ILE A 348 11.55 39.37 -30.10
C ILE A 348 11.17 40.08 -31.40
N LEU A 349 9.89 40.04 -31.80
CA LEU A 349 9.41 40.73 -33.01
C LEU A 349 9.62 42.25 -32.92
N PHE A 350 9.40 42.84 -31.74
CA PHE A 350 9.64 44.27 -31.51
C PHE A 350 11.13 44.62 -31.62
N ALA A 351 12.02 43.81 -31.04
CA ALA A 351 13.47 43.98 -31.15
C ALA A 351 13.97 43.88 -32.60
N ILE A 352 13.48 42.88 -33.36
CA ILE A 352 13.77 42.73 -34.80
C ILE A 352 13.31 43.97 -35.57
N THR A 353 12.12 44.48 -35.28
CA THR A 353 11.58 45.69 -35.94
C THR A 353 12.45 46.92 -35.68
N ILE A 354 12.90 47.13 -34.44
CA ILE A 354 13.81 48.24 -34.09
C ILE A 354 15.15 48.10 -34.81
N LEU A 355 15.72 46.89 -34.84
CA LEU A 355 17.00 46.62 -35.50
C LEU A 355 16.92 46.80 -37.02
N SER A 356 15.79 46.49 -37.64
CA SER A 356 15.58 46.66 -39.10
C SER A 356 15.41 48.12 -39.55
N ARG A 357 15.16 49.05 -38.63
CA ARG A 357 14.98 50.48 -38.91
C ARG A 357 16.24 51.32 -38.69
N ARG A 358 17.30 50.71 -38.19
CA ARG A 358 18.64 51.30 -38.11
C ARG A 358 19.47 50.81 -39.28
#